data_AF-A0AAP0AYV3-F1
#
_entry.id   AF-A0AAP0AYV3-F1
#
_cell.length_a   1.000
_cell.length_b   1.000
_cell.length_c   1.000
_cell.angle_alpha   90.00
_cell.angle_beta   90.00
_cell.angle_gamma   90.00
#
_symmetry.space_group_name_H-M   'P 1'
#
loop_
_entity.id
_entity.type
_entity.pdbx_description
1 polymer ?
#
loop_
_entity_poly.entity_id
_entity_poly.type
_entity_poly.pdbx_seq_one_letter_code
_entity_poly.pdbx_strand_id
1 'polypeptide(L)'
;MATITARLNELIASLPMIIAPPTDHQEKQKAMISEMVGKLTNVCWDKCITSNPGSKFSSGETTCLTNCAQRYMDMSIIIMKRFQSMQ
;
A
#
# COMPACT_ATOMS: atom_id res chain seq x y z
N MET A 1 -9.06 -22.14 6.39
CA MET A 1 -8.44 -21.30 5.33
C MET A 1 -9.48 -20.75 4.36
N ALA A 2 -10.38 -21.57 3.78
CA ALA A 2 -11.42 -21.10 2.85
C ALA A 2 -12.36 -20.00 3.41
N THR A 3 -12.69 -20.04 4.71
CA THR A 3 -13.58 -19.06 5.36
C THR A 3 -12.94 -17.68 5.53
N ILE A 4 -11.62 -17.61 5.68
CA ILE A 4 -10.88 -16.34 5.82
C ILE A 4 -10.78 -15.66 4.46
N THR A 5 -10.50 -16.43 3.39
CA THR A 5 -10.44 -15.90 2.02
C THR A 5 -11.81 -15.38 1.54
N ALA A 6 -12.91 -16.06 1.89
CA ALA A 6 -14.26 -15.59 1.57
C ALA A 6 -14.60 -14.27 2.29
N ARG A 7 -14.27 -14.16 3.59
CA ARG A 7 -14.44 -12.93 4.36
C ARG A 7 -13.57 -11.78 3.85
N LEU A 8 -12.34 -12.08 3.43
CA LEU A 8 -11.46 -11.09 2.81
C LEU A 8 -12.05 -10.57 1.49
N ASN A 9 -12.59 -11.46 0.65
CA ASN A 9 -13.25 -11.07 -0.61
C ASN A 9 -14.53 -10.25 -0.39
N GLU A 10 -15.34 -10.58 0.64
CA GLU A 10 -16.51 -9.77 1.03
C GLU A 10 -16.10 -8.38 1.53
N LEU A 11 -15.05 -8.27 2.34
CA LEU A 11 -14.50 -6.98 2.79
C LEU A 11 -13.97 -6.14 1.61
N ILE A 12 -13.28 -6.77 0.66
CA ILE A 12 -12.81 -6.12 -0.57
C ILE A 12 -14.00 -5.61 -1.41
N ALA A 13 -15.07 -6.41 -1.54
CA ALA A 13 -16.28 -6.02 -2.27
C ALA A 13 -17.08 -4.90 -1.57
N SER A 14 -16.85 -4.67 -0.28
CA SER A 14 -17.48 -3.57 0.49
C SER A 14 -16.72 -2.26 0.45
N LEU A 15 -15.50 -2.23 -0.12
CA LEU A 15 -14.74 -0.99 -0.30
C LEU A 15 -15.33 -0.17 -1.47
N PRO A 16 -15.94 0.99 -1.21
CA PRO A 16 -16.67 1.78 -2.22
C PRO A 16 -15.78 2.21 -3.40
N MET A 17 -14.46 2.29 -3.19
CA MET A 17 -13.50 2.73 -4.22
C MET A 17 -13.32 1.78 -5.40
N ILE A 18 -13.56 0.47 -5.23
CA ILE A 18 -13.34 -0.51 -6.32
C ILE A 18 -14.49 -0.47 -7.32
N ILE A 19 -15.70 -0.15 -6.85
CA ILE A 19 -16.94 -0.29 -7.62
C ILE A 19 -17.36 1.03 -8.28
N ALA A 20 -16.99 2.18 -7.72
CA ALA A 20 -17.26 3.49 -8.31
C ALA A 20 -16.06 4.44 -8.12
N PRO A 21 -15.56 5.09 -9.19
CA PRO A 21 -14.55 6.12 -9.04
C PRO A 21 -15.13 7.27 -8.21
N PRO A 22 -14.41 7.75 -7.18
CA PRO A 22 -14.90 8.83 -6.34
C PRO A 22 -15.13 10.09 -7.17
N THR A 23 -16.31 10.70 -7.04
CA THR A 23 -16.69 11.93 -7.75
C THR A 23 -16.34 13.18 -6.96
N ASP A 24 -16.36 13.08 -5.62
CA ASP A 24 -15.97 14.14 -4.69
C ASP A 24 -14.44 14.24 -4.53
N HIS A 25 -13.92 15.47 -4.38
CA HIS A 25 -12.48 15.72 -4.28
C HIS A 25 -11.85 15.08 -3.03
N GLN A 26 -12.53 15.11 -1.88
CA GLN A 26 -12.01 14.49 -0.65
C GLN A 26 -11.98 12.97 -0.78
N GLU A 27 -13.03 12.38 -1.35
CA GLU A 27 -13.08 10.94 -1.59
C GLU A 27 -12.02 10.49 -2.62
N LYS A 28 -11.73 11.31 -3.63
CA LYS A 28 -10.60 11.07 -4.56
C LYS A 28 -9.26 11.04 -3.82
N GLN A 29 -9.02 11.98 -2.92
CA GLN A 29 -7.78 12.00 -2.13
C GLN A 29 -7.66 10.78 -1.22
N LYS A 30 -8.73 10.43 -0.50
CA LYS A 30 -8.77 9.20 0.32
C LYS A 30 -8.49 7.97 -0.53
N ALA A 31 -9.05 7.92 -1.73
CA ALA A 31 -8.87 6.80 -2.64
C ALA A 31 -7.42 6.64 -3.10
N MET A 32 -6.79 7.72 -3.53
CA MET A 32 -5.37 7.70 -3.91
C MET A 32 -4.47 7.30 -2.74
N ILE A 33 -4.75 7.79 -1.53
CA ILE A 33 -3.99 7.43 -0.33
C ILE A 33 -4.16 5.94 0.00
N SER A 34 -5.39 5.42 -0.04
CA SER A 34 -5.67 4.00 0.24
C SER A 34 -4.96 3.08 -0.75
N GLU A 35 -4.98 3.41 -2.05
CA GLU A 35 -4.22 2.67 -3.07
C GLU A 35 -2.71 2.71 -2.79
N MET A 36 -2.18 3.88 -2.45
CA MET A 36 -0.77 4.06 -2.11
C MET A 36 -0.37 3.24 -0.88
N VAL A 37 -1.18 3.25 0.19
CA VAL A 37 -0.97 2.44 1.39
C VAL A 37 -0.97 0.96 1.05
N GLY A 38 -1.90 0.49 0.22
CA GLY A 38 -1.94 -0.90 -0.24
C GLY A 38 -0.67 -1.30 -1.01
N LYS A 39 -0.21 -0.45 -1.94
CA LYS A 39 1.04 -0.69 -2.69
C LYS A 39 2.26 -0.75 -1.78
N LEU A 40 2.39 0.21 -0.88
CA LEU A 40 3.47 0.25 0.11
C LEU A 40 3.46 -1.00 1.00
N THR A 41 2.27 -1.40 1.46
CA THR A 41 2.10 -2.58 2.31
C THR A 41 2.61 -3.83 1.59
N ASN A 42 2.16 -4.08 0.36
CA ASN A 42 2.58 -5.26 -0.40
C ASN A 42 4.10 -5.25 -0.70
N VAL A 43 4.61 -4.14 -1.24
CA VAL A 43 6.04 -4.05 -1.63
C VAL A 43 6.96 -4.15 -0.43
N CYS A 44 6.62 -3.51 0.69
CA CYS A 44 7.46 -3.55 1.87
C CYS A 44 7.30 -4.84 2.68
N TRP A 45 6.13 -5.48 2.65
CA TRP A 45 5.95 -6.81 3.19
C TRP A 45 6.89 -7.81 2.52
N ASP A 46 6.85 -7.90 1.19
CA ASP A 46 7.65 -8.84 0.41
C ASP A 46 9.17 -8.63 0.60
N LYS A 47 9.59 -7.39 0.89
CA LYS A 47 11.00 -7.04 1.09
C LYS A 47 11.49 -7.26 2.52
N CYS A 48 10.65 -6.99 3.51
CA CYS A 48 11.09 -6.90 4.90
C CYS A 48 10.68 -8.10 5.75
N ILE A 49 9.61 -8.81 5.37
CA ILE A 49 9.06 -9.92 6.14
C ILE A 49 9.37 -11.24 5.42
N THR A 50 10.49 -11.85 5.79
CA THR A 50 11.02 -13.08 5.15
C THR A 50 10.58 -14.37 5.85
N SER A 51 10.08 -14.24 7.08
CA SER A 51 9.53 -15.32 7.89
C SER A 51 8.27 -14.83 8.58
N ASN A 52 7.45 -15.75 9.11
CA ASN A 52 6.27 -15.36 9.88
C ASN A 52 6.70 -14.50 11.09
N PRO A 53 6.28 -13.22 11.18
CA PRO A 53 6.67 -12.36 12.27
C PRO A 53 6.05 -12.85 13.59
N GLY A 54 6.69 -12.50 14.71
CA GLY A 54 6.14 -12.79 16.03
C GLY A 54 4.92 -11.92 16.37
N SER A 55 4.57 -11.83 17.67
CA SER A 55 3.49 -10.93 18.13
C SER A 55 3.78 -9.44 17.91
N LYS A 56 5.02 -9.11 17.53
CA LYS A 56 5.52 -7.76 17.24
C LYS A 56 6.59 -7.89 16.16
N PHE A 57 6.77 -6.84 15.36
CA PHE A 57 7.95 -6.73 14.52
C PHE A 57 9.21 -6.62 15.39
N SER A 58 10.25 -7.32 14.98
CA SER A 58 11.60 -7.12 15.48
C SER A 58 12.10 -5.70 15.18
N SER A 59 13.18 -5.29 15.84
CA SER A 59 13.84 -4.01 15.53
C SER A 59 14.29 -3.95 14.07
N GLY A 60 14.83 -5.05 13.54
CA GLY A 60 15.26 -5.16 12.15
C GLY A 60 14.11 -5.00 11.15
N GLU A 61 12.98 -5.69 11.37
CA GLU A 61 11.79 -5.57 10.52
C GLU A 61 11.22 -4.15 10.57
N THR A 62 11.13 -3.55 11.76
CA THR A 62 10.65 -2.17 11.92
C THR A 62 11.52 -1.18 11.17
N THR A 63 12.85 -1.27 11.31
CA THR A 63 13.79 -0.43 10.56
C THR A 63 13.69 -0.66 9.06
N CYS A 64 13.55 -1.92 8.63
CA CYS A 64 13.36 -2.24 7.21
C CYS A 64 12.10 -1.60 6.64
N LEU A 65 10.95 -1.77 7.32
CA LEU A 65 9.66 -1.24 6.88
C LEU A 65 9.69 0.29 6.76
N THR A 66 10.24 0.99 7.75
CA THR A 66 10.42 2.45 7.71
C THR A 66 11.26 2.89 6.51
N ASN A 67 12.42 2.24 6.31
CA ASN A 67 13.31 2.57 5.20
C ASN A 67 12.69 2.22 3.83
N CYS A 68 11.97 1.10 3.75
CA CYS A 68 11.30 0.67 2.53
C CYS A 68 10.23 1.68 2.11
N ALA A 69 9.36 2.08 3.04
CA ALA A 69 8.28 3.01 2.74
C ALA A 69 8.83 4.37 2.28
N GLN A 70 9.84 4.89 2.97
CA GLN A 70 10.46 6.16 2.61
C GLN A 70 11.12 6.10 1.23
N ARG A 71 11.94 5.08 0.96
CA ARG A 71 12.60 4.90 -0.34
C ARG A 71 11.61 4.72 -1.48
N TYR A 72 10.51 4.00 -1.25
CA TYR A 72 9.47 3.82 -2.26
C TYR A 72 8.81 5.14 -2.64
N MET A 73 8.47 5.98 -1.65
CA MET A 73 7.90 7.30 -1.88
C MET A 73 8.88 8.23 -2.61
N ASP A 74 10.13 8.29 -2.15
CA ASP A 74 11.17 9.12 -2.77
C ASP A 74 11.37 8.75 -4.23
N MET A 75 11.45 7.45 -4.53
CA MET A 75 11.62 6.98 -5.90
C MET A 75 10.40 7.24 -6.76
N SER A 76 9.20 7.05 -6.22
CA SER A 76 7.94 7.36 -6.93
C SER A 76 7.90 8.83 -7.34
N ILE A 77 8.29 9.75 -6.45
CA ILE A 77 8.35 11.19 -6.73
C ILE A 77 9.40 11.51 -7.80
N ILE A 78 10.60 10.92 -7.71
CA ILE A 78 11.66 11.12 -8.71
C ILE A 78 11.17 10.68 -10.09
N ILE A 79 10.57 9.51 -10.18
CA ILE A 79 10.04 8.96 -11.44
C ILE A 79 8.94 9.88 -12.01
N MET A 80 7.99 10.32 -11.19
CA MET A 80 6.95 11.27 -11.61
C MET A 80 7.53 12.58 -12.16
N LYS A 81 8.51 13.16 -11.46
CA LYS A 81 9.20 14.38 -11.91
C LYS A 81 9.90 14.18 -13.25
N ARG A 82 10.52 13.02 -13.47
CA ARG A 82 11.17 12.68 -14.76
C ARG A 82 10.15 12.60 -15.89
N PHE A 83 9.01 11.98 -15.67
CA PHE A 83 7.93 11.94 -16.67
C PHE A 83 7.40 13.34 -17.00
N GLN A 84 7.23 14.20 -15.99
CA GLN A 84 6.82 15.60 -16.20
C GLN A 84 7.85 16.41 -16.99
N SER A 85 9.15 16.17 -16.80
CA SER A 85 10.20 16.87 -17.55
C SER A 85 10.37 16.40 -19.01
N MET A 86 9.69 15.32 -19.41
CA MET A 86 9.70 14.78 -20.78
C MET A 86 8.48 15.22 -21.61
N GLN A 87 7.48 15.87 -20.99
CA GLN A 87 6.38 16.55 -21.67
C GLN A 87 6.75 18.00 -21.96
#